data_AF-A0A932VJP7-F1
#
_entry.id   AF-A0A932VJP7-F1
#
_cell.length_a   1.000
_cell.length_b   1.000
_cell.length_c   1.000
_cell.angle_alpha   90.00
_cell.angle_beta   90.00
_cell.angle_gamma   90.00
#
_symmetry.space_group_name_H-M   'P 1'
#
loop_
_entity.id
_entity.type
_entity.pdbx_description
1 polymer ?
#
loop_
_entity_poly.entity_id
_entity_poly.type
_entity_poly.pdbx_seq_one_letter_code
_entity_poly.pdbx_strand_id
1 'polypeptide(L)' 'MILSPQVRSLWAEKTFELANIGAGALLFGQFFSEKGFSLPATIVGILLIIVGYVASLVLLKKK' A
#
# COMPACT_ATOMS: atom_id res chain seq x y z
N MET A 1 -3.86 -23.01 6.26
CA MET A 1 -3.64 -22.43 7.61
C MET A 1 -4.70 -21.34 7.80
N ILE A 2 -5.66 -21.54 8.71
CA ILE A 2 -6.66 -20.50 9.01
C ILE A 2 -5.99 -19.53 9.98
N LEU A 3 -5.70 -18.31 9.53
CA LEU A 3 -5.12 -17.27 10.38
C LEU A 3 -6.16 -16.87 11.45
N SER A 4 -5.72 -16.73 12.71
CA SER A 4 -6.58 -16.24 13.78
C SER A 4 -7.05 -14.80 13.48
N PRO A 5 -8.21 -14.36 13.99
CA PRO A 5 -8.71 -13.00 13.74
C PRO A 5 -7.70 -11.90 14.08
N GLN A 6 -6.93 -12.08 15.16
CA GLN A 6 -5.89 -11.14 15.59
C GLN A 6 -4.76 -11.06 14.57
N VAL A 7 -4.30 -12.22 14.08
CA VAL A 7 -3.24 -12.28 13.06
C VAL A 7 -3.72 -11.66 11.74
N ARG A 8 -4.97 -11.90 11.33
CA ARG A 8 -5.56 -11.27 10.14
C ARG A 8 -5.63 -9.76 10.24
N SER A 9 -6.00 -9.24 11.42
CA SER A 9 -6.02 -7.80 11.69
C SER A 9 -4.62 -7.20 11.60
N LEU A 10 -3.63 -7.86 12.21
CA LEU A 10 -2.23 -7.42 12.15
C LEU A 10 -1.73 -7.38 10.70
N TRP A 11 -1.98 -8.43 9.92
CA TRP A 11 -1.60 -8.46 8.50
C TRP A 11 -2.31 -7.39 7.68
N ALA A 12 -3.58 -7.13 7.94
CA ALA A 12 -4.33 -6.08 7.25
C ALA A 12 -3.76 -4.68 7.54
N GLU A 13 -3.41 -4.41 8.80
CA GLU A 13 -2.77 -3.17 9.22
C GLU A 13 -1.40 -3.02 8.55
N LYS A 14 -0.53 -4.03 8.65
CA LYS A 14 0.82 -3.98 8.05
C LYS A 14 0.80 -3.90 6.53
N THR A 15 -0.16 -4.53 5.88
CA THR A 15 -0.36 -4.40 4.42
C THR A 15 -0.71 -2.97 4.04
N PHE A 16 -1.59 -2.32 4.79
CA PHE A 16 -1.98 -0.93 4.54
C PHE A 16 -0.84 0.04 4.83
N GLU A 17 -0.13 -0.13 5.95
CA GLU A 17 1.07 0.66 6.27
C GLU A 17 2.14 0.55 5.18
N LEU A 18 2.44 -0.67 4.72
CA LEU A 18 3.43 -0.90 3.67
C LEU A 18 3.04 -0.22 2.36
N ALA A 19 1.76 -0.27 1.98
CA ALA A 19 1.25 0.42 0.81
C ALA A 19 1.39 1.95 0.96
N ASN A 20 1.09 2.52 2.12
CA ASN A 20 1.29 3.96 2.33
C ASN A 20 2.76 4.37 2.28
N ILE A 21 3.66 3.57 2.87
CA ILE A 21 5.11 3.82 2.82
C ILE A 21 5.59 3.75 1.37
N GLY A 22 5.23 2.70 0.63
CA GLY A 22 5.63 2.53 -0.77
C GLY A 22 5.08 3.62 -1.68
N ALA A 23 3.81 4.00 -1.50
CA ALA A 23 3.19 5.07 -2.27
C ALA A 23 3.83 6.43 -1.95
N GLY A 24 4.08 6.71 -0.68
CA GLY A 24 4.80 7.89 -0.24
C GLY A 24 6.22 7.94 -0.84
N ALA A 25 6.94 6.84 -0.80
CA ALA A 25 8.27 6.75 -1.40
C ALA A 25 8.24 7.02 -2.92
N LEU A 26 7.23 6.56 -3.65
CA LEU A 26 7.10 6.85 -5.09
C LEU A 26 6.67 8.28 -5.37
N LEU A 27 5.68 8.78 -4.63
CA LEU A 27 5.11 10.10 -4.83
C LEU A 27 6.08 11.21 -4.42
N PHE A 28 6.81 11.03 -3.32
CA PHE A 28 7.77 12.01 -2.83
C PHE A 28 9.19 11.75 -3.34
N GLY A 29 9.58 10.49 -3.54
CA GLY A 29 10.92 10.12 -4.01
C GLY A 29 11.26 10.69 -5.39
N GLN A 30 10.26 10.88 -6.26
CA GLN A 30 10.46 11.53 -7.55
C GLN A 30 10.93 12.99 -7.43
N PHE A 31 10.65 13.69 -6.32
CA PHE A 31 11.15 15.06 -6.10
C PHE A 31 12.59 15.10 -5.56
N PHE A 32 13.08 13.97 -5.04
CA PHE A 32 14.49 13.80 -4.68
C PHE A 32 15.33 13.24 -5.84
N SER A 33 14.69 12.92 -6.97
CA SER A 33 15.34 12.47 -8.20
C SER A 33 15.71 13.66 -9.09
N GLU A 34 16.87 13.60 -9.76
CA GLU A 34 17.21 14.55 -10.83
C GLU A 34 16.25 14.46 -12.03
N LYS A 35 15.51 13.34 -12.13
CA LYS A 35 14.40 13.19 -13.06
C LYS A 35 13.19 13.80 -12.35
N GLY A 36 12.77 15.00 -12.76
CA GLY A 36 11.62 15.70 -12.18
C GLY A 36 10.30 14.91 -12.24
N PHE A 37 9.18 15.61 -12.06
CA PHE A 37 7.86 14.97 -11.94
C PHE A 37 7.57 13.89 -13.02
N SER A 38 7.20 12.70 -12.56
CA SER A 38 6.85 11.55 -13.39
C SER A 38 5.39 11.18 -13.16
N LEU A 39 4.54 11.49 -14.15
CA LEU A 39 3.15 11.10 -14.13
C LEU A 39 2.96 9.57 -14.01
N PRO A 40 3.75 8.72 -14.70
CA PRO A 40 3.70 7.27 -14.48
C PRO A 40 4.00 6.86 -13.04
N ALA A 41 5.04 7.41 -12.41
CA ALA A 41 5.38 7.09 -11.02
C ALA A 41 4.26 7.51 -10.06
N THR A 42 3.64 8.65 -10.35
CA THR A 42 2.48 9.16 -9.59
C THR A 42 1.28 8.22 -9.69
N ILE A 43 0.95 7.75 -10.90
CA ILE A 43 -0.13 6.78 -11.13
C ILE A 43 0.16 5.47 -10.37
N VAL A 44 1.39 4.96 -10.45
CA VAL A 44 1.78 3.74 -9.72
C VAL A 44 1.65 3.93 -8.21
N GLY A 45 2.07 5.08 -7.67
CA GLY A 45 1.89 5.40 -6.24
C GLY A 45 0.42 5.40 -5.80
N ILE A 46 -0.46 6.02 -6.59
CA ILE A 46 -1.91 6.02 -6.33
C ILE A 46 -2.50 4.61 -6.40
N LEU A 47 -2.14 3.83 -7.42
CA LEU A 47 -2.59 2.44 -7.57
C LEU A 47 -2.13 1.58 -6.39
N LEU A 48 -0.92 1.83 -5.87
CA LEU A 48 -0.38 1.11 -4.71
C LEU A 48 -1.25 1.33 -3.45
N ILE A 49 -1.74 2.56 -3.22
CA ILE A 49 -2.68 2.86 -2.12
C ILE A 49 -3.98 2.10 -2.30
N ILE A 50 -4.56 2.12 -3.50
CA ILE A 50 -5.84 1.45 -3.80
C ILE A 50 -5.70 -0.07 -3.59
N VAL A 51 -4.65 -0.67 -4.14
CA VAL A 51 -4.40 -2.12 -4.00
C VAL A 51 -4.14 -2.48 -2.54
N GLY A 52 -3.34 -1.70 -1.82
CA GLY A 52 -3.07 -1.92 -0.40
C GLY A 52 -4.33 -1.85 0.47
N TYR A 53 -5.20 -0.88 0.20
CA TYR A 53 -6.49 -0.75 0.87
C TYR A 53 -7.41 -1.96 0.59
N VAL A 54 -7.56 -2.34 -0.68
CA VAL A 54 -8.38 -3.51 -1.06
C VAL A 54 -7.83 -4.80 -0.44
N ALA A 55 -6.50 -5.00 -0.48
CA ALA A 55 -5.85 -6.16 0.13
C ALA A 55 -6.09 -6.20 1.65
N SER A 56 -5.98 -5.05 2.33
CA SER A 56 -6.29 -4.92 3.76
C SER A 56 -7.75 -5.32 4.07
N LEU A 57 -8.70 -4.85 3.27
CA LEU A 57 -10.12 -5.22 3.41
C LEU A 57 -10.38 -6.72 3.19
N VAL A 58 -9.72 -7.33 2.20
CA VAL A 58 -9.85 -8.77 1.94
C VAL A 58 -9.31 -9.59 3.11
N LEU A 59 -8.22 -9.15 3.75
CA LEU A 59 -7.66 -9.79 4.93
C LEU A 59 -8.61 -9.71 6.13
N LEU A 60 -9.28 -8.57 6.32
CA LEU A 60 -10.25 -8.34 7.40
C LEU A 60 -11.59 -9.05 7.17
N LYS A 61 -12.01 -9.25 5.92
CA LYS A 61 -13.29 -9.89 5.61
C LYS A 61 -13.27 -11.35 6.09
N LYS A 62 -14.01 -11.66 7.17
CA LYS A 62 -14.35 -13.04 7.53
C LYS A 62 -15.08 -13.66 6.33
N LYS A 63 -14.51 -14.75 5.79
CA LYS A 63 -15.31 -15.72 5.02
C LYS A 63 -16.16 -16.49 6.01
#